data_AF-A0A382J4Q3-F1
#
_entry.id   AF-A0A382J4Q3-F1
#
_cell.length_a   1.000
_cell.length_b   1.000
_cell.length_c   1.000
_cell.angle_alpha   90.00
_cell.angle_beta   90.00
_cell.angle_gamma   90.00
#
_symmetry.space_group_name_H-M   'P 1'
#
loop_
_entity.id
_entity.type
_entity.pdbx_description
1 polymer ?
#
loop_
_entity_poly.entity_id
_entity_poly.type
_entity_poly.pdbx_seq_one_letter_code
_entity_poly.pdbx_strand_id
1 'polypeptide(L)'
;MRIGVLFGGRSGEHEVSLASAAAVIHHLDPSRYEPVPILIGKDGRWSQPERPPTIVKASELIEHARFRAAGTVSNRQGGSLAQPTINEPSAMVQDLALDVIFPVLHGPYGEDGTVQGLLE
;
A
#
# COMPACT_ATOMS: atom_id res chain seq x y z
N MET A 1 -11.03 11.51 12.72
CA MET A 1 -11.63 10.79 11.57
C MET A 1 -10.62 9.78 11.06
N ARG A 2 -11.00 8.51 10.97
CA ARG A 2 -10.14 7.39 10.61
C ARG A 2 -10.11 7.22 9.09
N ILE A 3 -8.93 7.41 8.51
CA ILE A 3 -8.73 7.37 7.06
C ILE A 3 -7.94 6.11 6.72
N GLY A 4 -8.54 5.19 5.98
CA GLY A 4 -7.83 4.06 5.39
C GLY A 4 -6.97 4.52 4.23
N VAL A 5 -5.65 4.51 4.37
CA VAL A 5 -4.73 4.82 3.26
C VAL A 5 -4.36 3.52 2.58
N LEU A 6 -4.90 3.29 1.38
CA LEU A 6 -4.70 2.05 0.62
C LEU A 6 -3.57 2.22 -0.40
N PHE A 7 -2.55 1.36 -0.37
CA PHE A 7 -1.35 1.51 -1.20
C PHE A 7 -0.68 0.18 -1.56
N GLY A 8 0.37 0.24 -2.38
CA GLY A 8 1.06 -0.89 -2.99
C GLY A 8 0.44 -1.30 -4.32
N GLY A 9 -0.06 -2.53 -4.40
CA GLY A 9 -0.74 -3.10 -5.56
C GLY A 9 0.12 -4.11 -6.32
N ARG A 10 -0.56 -4.98 -7.10
CA ARG A 10 0.06 -5.88 -8.08
C ARG A 10 0.33 -5.11 -9.38
N SER A 11 1.19 -4.12 -9.29
CA SER A 11 1.54 -3.19 -10.37
C SER A 11 3.06 -3.01 -10.46
N GLY A 12 3.55 -2.65 -11.65
CA GLY A 12 4.93 -2.18 -11.83
C GLY A 12 5.23 -0.88 -11.07
N GLU A 13 4.18 -0.18 -10.64
CA GLU A 13 4.22 1.10 -9.93
C GLU A 13 4.03 0.95 -8.41
N HIS A 14 4.13 -0.27 -7.88
CA HIS A 14 4.01 -0.58 -6.46
C HIS A 14 4.90 0.29 -5.56
N GLU A 15 6.17 0.47 -5.92
CA GLU A 15 7.11 1.33 -5.19
C GLU A 15 6.71 2.80 -5.23
N VAL A 16 6.16 3.27 -6.36
CA VAL A 16 5.65 4.65 -6.49
C VAL A 16 4.47 4.84 -5.53
N SER A 17 3.56 3.87 -5.47
CA SER A 17 2.43 3.87 -4.55
C SER A 17 2.86 3.91 -3.07
N LEU A 18 3.87 3.12 -2.67
CA LEU A 18 4.44 3.16 -1.32
C LEU A 18 4.97 4.55 -0.94
N ALA A 19 5.74 5.18 -1.85
CA ALA A 19 6.30 6.50 -1.62
C ALA A 19 5.21 7.59 -1.56
N SER A 20 4.22 7.52 -2.46
CA SER A 20 3.05 8.41 -2.43
C SER A 20 2.28 8.28 -1.12
N ALA A 21 2.04 7.06 -0.63
CA ALA A 21 1.32 6.84 0.62
C ALA A 21 2.08 7.35 1.84
N ALA A 22 3.40 7.17 1.87
CA ALA A 22 4.25 7.74 2.92
C ALA A 22 4.14 9.27 2.96
N ALA A 23 4.17 9.92 1.81
CA ALA A 23 4.01 11.37 1.70
C ALA A 23 2.61 11.83 2.16
N VAL A 24 1.55 11.12 1.77
CA VAL A 24 0.17 11.40 2.23
C VAL A 24 0.08 11.31 3.74
N ILE A 25 0.48 10.18 4.33
CA ILE A 25 0.39 9.94 5.78
C ILE A 25 1.19 10.99 6.57
N HIS A 26 2.38 11.34 6.10
CA HIS A 26 3.23 12.34 6.75
C HIS A 26 2.59 13.74 6.80
N HIS A 27 1.79 14.11 5.80
CA HIS A 27 1.19 15.44 5.70
C HIS A 27 -0.26 15.51 6.19
N LEU A 28 -0.85 14.41 6.67
CA LEU A 28 -2.16 14.45 7.31
C LEU A 28 -2.07 15.22 8.63
N ASP A 29 -3.05 16.09 8.86
CA ASP A 29 -3.19 16.81 10.13
C ASP A 29 -3.59 15.83 11.25
N PRO A 30 -2.70 15.58 12.24
CA PRO A 30 -2.95 14.58 13.29
C PRO A 30 -4.04 15.02 14.28
N SER A 31 -4.43 16.30 14.29
CA SER A 31 -5.54 16.78 15.11
C SER A 31 -6.91 16.43 14.52
N ARG A 32 -6.96 16.10 13.23
CA ARG A 32 -8.19 15.81 12.48
C ARG A 32 -8.28 14.35 12.05
N TYR A 33 -7.14 13.75 11.71
CA TYR A 33 -7.10 12.46 11.01
C TYR A 33 -6.24 11.44 11.74
N GLU A 34 -6.75 10.20 11.78
CA GLU A 34 -6.02 9.02 12.23
C GLU A 34 -5.79 8.12 11.00
N PRO A 35 -4.58 8.07 10.44
CA PRO A 35 -4.30 7.24 9.28
C PRO A 35 -4.22 5.76 9.66
N VAL A 36 -4.96 4.93 8.93
CA VAL A 36 -4.92 3.47 9.02
C VAL A 36 -4.28 2.94 7.73
N PRO A 37 -3.02 2.46 7.77
CA PRO A 37 -2.34 1.97 6.56
C PRO A 37 -2.92 0.62 6.13
N ILE A 38 -3.17 0.47 4.82
CA ILE A 38 -3.65 -0.77 4.20
C ILE A 38 -2.77 -1.07 2.99
N LEU A 39 -2.03 -2.17 3.04
CA LEU A 39 -1.09 -2.58 2.01
C LEU A 39 -1.69 -3.67 1.14
N ILE A 40 -1.63 -3.48 -0.18
CA ILE A 40 -1.75 -4.55 -1.17
C ILE A 40 -0.34 -4.95 -1.60
N GLY A 41 0.07 -6.18 -1.31
CA GLY A 41 1.36 -6.74 -1.72
C GLY A 41 1.48 -6.87 -3.24
N LYS A 42 2.70 -7.08 -3.73
CA LYS A 42 2.96 -7.39 -5.15
C LYS A 42 2.34 -8.72 -5.59
N ASP A 43 2.03 -9.59 -4.65
CA ASP A 43 1.29 -10.83 -4.87
C ASP A 43 -0.24 -10.62 -4.87
N GLY A 44 -0.70 -9.39 -4.63
CA GLY A 44 -2.11 -9.02 -4.55
C GLY A 44 -2.75 -9.25 -3.17
N ARG A 45 -2.00 -9.73 -2.17
CA ARG A 45 -2.54 -9.96 -0.83
C ARG A 45 -2.71 -8.66 -0.06
N TRP A 46 -3.81 -8.53 0.66
CA TRP A 46 -4.10 -7.37 1.50
C TRP A 46 -3.62 -7.62 2.93
N SER A 47 -3.13 -6.59 3.59
CA SER A 47 -2.64 -6.62 4.98
C SER A 47 -2.72 -5.23 5.62
N GLN A 48 -2.85 -5.19 6.94
CA GLN A 48 -2.70 -3.97 7.72
C GLN A 48 -1.33 -3.99 8.42
N PRO A 49 -0.31 -3.27 7.91
CA PRO A 49 1.00 -3.26 8.55
C PRO A 49 0.92 -2.50 9.89
N GLU A 50 1.71 -2.95 10.88
CA GLU A 50 1.82 -2.30 12.20
C GLU A 50 2.38 -0.87 12.11
N ARG A 51 3.11 -0.56 11.04
CA ARG A 51 3.77 0.74 10.82
C ARG A 51 3.44 1.26 9.42
N PRO A 52 3.24 2.59 9.27
CA PRO A 52 3.04 3.19 7.96
C PRO A 52 4.31 3.11 7.10
N PRO A 53 4.18 3.23 5.77
CA PRO A 53 5.33 3.36 4.89
C PRO A 53 6.13 4.63 5.24
N THR A 54 7.46 4.50 5.24
CA THR A 54 8.36 5.63 5.50
C THR A 54 8.64 6.40 4.22
N ILE A 55 8.86 7.71 4.32
CA ILE A 55 9.28 8.52 3.18
C ILE A 55 10.63 8.02 2.68
N VAL A 56 10.68 7.66 1.40
CA VAL A 56 11.90 7.28 0.69
C VAL A 56 12.24 8.41 -0.28
N LYS A 57 13.53 8.77 -0.39
CA LYS A 57 13.94 9.78 -1.38
C LYS A 57 13.69 9.26 -2.79
N ALA A 58 13.26 10.14 -3.70
CA ALA A 58 13.04 9.77 -5.10
C ALA A 58 14.29 9.15 -5.75
N SER A 59 15.49 9.62 -5.38
CA SER A 59 16.76 9.04 -5.84
C SER A 59 16.92 7.58 -5.43
N GLU A 60 16.62 7.25 -4.17
CA GLU A 60 16.69 5.88 -3.65
C GLU A 60 15.64 4.99 -4.32
N LEU A 61 14.44 5.52 -4.62
CA LEU A 61 13.40 4.80 -5.35
C LEU A 61 13.85 4.43 -6.77
N ILE A 62 14.45 5.38 -7.48
CA ILE A 62 14.97 5.20 -8.83
C ILE A 62 16.12 4.18 -8.83
N GLU A 63 17.01 4.23 -7.84
CA GLU A 63 18.07 3.22 -7.68
C GLU A 63 17.51 1.82 -7.45
N HIS A 64 16.53 1.67 -6.53
CA HIS A 64 15.89 0.37 -6.29
C HIS A 64 15.16 -0.16 -7.53
N ALA A 65 14.46 0.69 -8.27
CA ALA A 65 13.79 0.33 -9.52
C ALA A 65 14.80 -0.12 -10.59
N ARG A 66 15.91 0.61 -10.74
CA ARG A 66 16.99 0.28 -11.69
C ARG A 66 17.70 -1.03 -11.33
N PHE A 67 18.03 -1.23 -10.05
CA PHE A 67 18.70 -2.45 -9.59
C PHE A 67 17.84 -3.70 -9.80
N ARG A 68 16.51 -3.58 -9.64
CA ARG A 68 15.56 -4.68 -9.92
C ARG A 68 15.32 -4.90 -11.41
N ALA A 69 15.27 -3.84 -12.22
CA ALA A 69 15.17 -3.97 -13.66
C ALA A 69 16.42 -4.62 -14.28
N ALA A 70 17.60 -4.39 -13.67
CA ALA A 70 18.88 -4.94 -14.12
C ALA A 70 19.19 -6.34 -13.54
N GLY A 71 18.43 -6.85 -12.57
CA GLY A 71 18.70 -8.11 -11.90
C GLY A 71 17.46 -8.98 -11.77
N THR A 72 17.43 -10.10 -12.48
CA THR A 72 16.55 -11.25 -12.19
C THR A 72 16.97 -11.88 -10.86
N VAL A 73 16.75 -11.20 -9.74
CA VAL A 73 17.08 -11.72 -8.41
C VAL A 73 15.79 -11.96 -7.65
N SER A 74 15.43 -13.23 -7.57
CA SER A 74 14.46 -13.75 -6.62
C SER A 74 14.90 -13.35 -5.22
N ASN A 75 14.27 -12.31 -4.66
CA ASN A 75 14.52 -11.93 -3.27
C ASN A 75 13.75 -12.89 -2.35
N ARG A 76 14.28 -14.10 -2.20
CA ARG A 76 14.00 -14.96 -1.04
C ARG A 76 14.93 -14.49 0.08
N GLN A 77 14.45 -13.56 0.91
CA GLN A 77 14.67 -13.55 2.37
C GLN A 77 14.18 -12.25 3.02
N GLY A 78 13.36 -12.42 4.04
CA GLY A 78 12.86 -11.40 4.96
C GLY A 78 11.76 -12.08 5.76
N GLY A 79 12.10 -12.57 6.96
CA GLY A 79 11.30 -13.49 7.76
C GLY A 79 9.81 -13.20 7.73
N SER A 80 9.04 -14.15 7.20
CA SER A 80 7.59 -14.15 7.30
C SER A 80 7.23 -14.42 8.75
N LEU A 81 7.17 -13.35 9.56
CA LEU A 81 6.07 -13.28 10.51
C LEU A 81 4.84 -13.34 9.62
N ALA A 82 4.09 -14.44 9.73
CA ALA A 82 2.89 -14.66 8.95
C ALA A 82 1.91 -13.52 9.26
N GLN A 83 2.00 -12.44 8.48
CA GLN A 83 0.96 -11.43 8.46
C GLN A 83 -0.28 -12.16 7.93
N PRO A 84 -1.43 -12.07 8.62
CA PRO A 84 -2.63 -12.76 8.18
C PRO A 84 -2.88 -12.42 6.72
N THR A 85 -2.85 -13.45 5.88
CA THR A 85 -3.14 -13.33 4.46
C THR A 85 -4.65 -13.24 4.33
N ILE A 86 -5.13 -12.14 3.78
CA ILE A 86 -6.56 -11.84 3.75
C ILE A 86 -7.05 -12.14 2.33
N ASN A 87 -7.84 -13.22 2.21
CA ASN A 87 -8.48 -13.61 0.95
C ASN A 87 -9.78 -12.83 0.68
N GLU A 88 -10.31 -12.14 1.70
CA GLU A 88 -11.56 -11.36 1.65
C GLU A 88 -11.28 -9.89 2.02
N PRO A 89 -10.81 -9.07 1.06
CA PRO A 89 -10.44 -7.67 1.33
C PRO A 89 -11.59 -6.84 1.92
N SER A 90 -12.82 -7.06 1.45
CA SER A 90 -13.99 -6.29 1.89
C SER A 90 -14.30 -6.51 3.38
N ALA A 91 -14.18 -7.73 3.88
CA ALA A 91 -14.40 -8.03 5.30
C ALA A 91 -13.35 -7.34 6.19
N MET A 92 -12.07 -7.40 5.79
CA MET A 92 -11.02 -6.67 6.51
C MET A 92 -11.29 -5.17 6.53
N VAL A 93 -11.63 -4.58 5.38
CA VAL A 93 -11.91 -3.14 5.30
C VAL A 93 -13.08 -2.75 6.22
N GLN A 94 -14.12 -3.58 6.31
CA GLN A 94 -15.26 -3.35 7.20
C GLN A 94 -14.86 -3.44 8.69
N ASP A 95 -14.04 -4.42 9.07
CA ASP A 95 -13.56 -4.60 10.44
C ASP A 95 -12.68 -3.43 10.91
N LEU A 96 -12.06 -2.71 9.98
CA LEU A 96 -11.23 -1.55 10.29
C LEU A 96 -12.02 -0.32 10.73
N ALA A 97 -13.36 -0.30 10.67
CA ALA A 97 -14.21 0.82 11.12
C ALA A 97 -13.72 2.20 10.65
N LEU A 98 -13.51 2.32 9.33
CA LEU A 98 -12.99 3.51 8.68
C LEU A 98 -14.12 4.50 8.35
N ASP A 99 -13.83 5.79 8.44
CA ASP A 99 -14.77 6.84 8.00
C ASP A 99 -14.68 7.06 6.48
N VAL A 100 -13.47 6.89 5.92
CA VAL A 100 -13.19 7.04 4.49
C VAL A 100 -11.96 6.24 4.08
N ILE A 101 -11.90 5.83 2.82
CA ILE A 101 -10.72 5.23 2.21
C ILE A 101 -10.14 6.20 1.19
N PHE A 102 -8.82 6.40 1.27
CA PHE A 102 -8.04 7.20 0.36
C PHE A 102 -7.12 6.27 -0.46
N PRO A 103 -7.52 5.89 -1.69
CA PRO A 103 -6.72 5.02 -2.53
C PRO A 103 -5.51 5.77 -3.11
N VAL A 104 -4.31 5.30 -2.76
CA VAL A 104 -3.02 5.77 -3.28
C VAL A 104 -2.42 4.65 -4.13
N LEU A 105 -3.13 4.22 -5.17
CA LEU A 105 -2.71 3.13 -6.06
C LEU A 105 -2.39 3.69 -7.44
N HIS A 106 -1.44 3.06 -8.15
CA HIS A 106 -1.03 3.42 -9.50
C HIS A 106 -1.06 2.19 -10.42
N GLY A 107 -1.47 2.39 -11.66
CA GLY A 107 -1.48 1.37 -12.69
C GLY A 107 -2.66 0.39 -12.58
N PRO A 108 -2.53 -0.81 -13.19
CA PRO A 108 -3.60 -1.81 -13.23
C PRO A 108 -4.12 -2.18 -11.83
N TYR A 109 -5.43 -2.43 -11.75
CA TYR A 109 -6.20 -2.71 -10.55
C TYR A 109 -6.35 -1.55 -9.57
N GLY A 110 -5.61 -0.45 -9.73
CA GLY A 110 -5.70 0.76 -8.90
C GLY A 110 -6.48 1.89 -9.56
N GLU A 111 -6.21 2.16 -10.83
CA GLU A 111 -6.76 3.31 -11.57
C GLU A 111 -7.78 2.91 -12.65
N ASP A 112 -8.05 1.62 -12.81
CA ASP A 112 -8.91 1.06 -13.86
C ASP A 112 -10.35 0.74 -13.41
N GLY A 113 -10.71 1.11 -12.18
CA GLY A 113 -12.03 0.84 -11.60
C GLY A 113 -12.12 -0.44 -10.76
N THR A 114 -11.11 -1.32 -10.78
CA THR A 114 -11.17 -2.61 -10.06
C THR A 114 -11.33 -2.42 -8.56
N VAL A 115 -10.49 -1.58 -7.94
CA VAL A 115 -10.55 -1.35 -6.49
C VAL A 115 -11.76 -0.50 -6.11
N GLN A 116 -12.19 0.40 -7.00
CA GLN A 116 -13.36 1.23 -6.78
C GLN A 116 -14.63 0.37 -6.70
N GLY A 117 -14.80 -0.57 -7.63
CA GLY A 117 -15.94 -1.51 -7.60
C GLY A 117 -15.91 -2.50 -6.41
N LEU A 118 -14.75 -2.72 -5.79
CA LEU A 118 -14.62 -3.49 -4.54
C LEU A 118 -15.05 -2.69 -3.30
N LEU A 119 -14.94 -1.36 -3.36
CA LEU A 119 -15.16 -0.44 -2.24
C LEU A 119 -16.53 0.24 -2.27
N GLU A 120 -17.32 0.08 -3.33
CA GLU A 120 -18.75 0.43 -3.39
C GLU A 120 -19.60 -0.51 -2.51
#